data_AF-A0A562LQ02-F1
#
_entry.id   AF-A0A562LQ02-F1
#
_cell.length_a   1.000
_cell.length_b   1.000
_cell.length_c   1.000
_cell.angle_alpha   90.00
_cell.angle_beta   90.00
_cell.angle_gamma   90.00
#
_symmetry.space_group_name_H-M   'P 1'
#
loop_
_entity.id
_entity.type
_entity.pdbx_description
1 polymer ?
#
loop_
_entity_poly.entity_id
_entity_poly.type
_entity_poly.pdbx_seq_one_letter_code
_entity_poly.pdbx_strand_id
1 'polypeptide(L)'
;MIATPFTPMASLLGGALIGVSAVLLMWANGRIAGVSGIAARLFPPYEDGEFAGRLAFVAGLVAAPVLILLVTGRLPAQTIAAGPTVLIVAGLLTGFGSVWGSGCTSGHGVCGLSRLSARSLVA
;
A
#
# COMPACT_ATOMS: atom_id res chain seq x y z
N MET A 1 -18.76 -1.73 19.39
CA MET A 1 -17.45 -1.03 19.32
C MET A 1 -16.39 -2.04 19.72
N ILE A 2 -15.52 -2.47 18.80
CA ILE A 2 -14.44 -3.42 19.13
C ILE A 2 -13.31 -2.59 19.74
N ALA A 3 -12.90 -2.88 20.98
CA ALA A 3 -11.77 -2.21 21.59
C ALA A 3 -10.48 -2.60 20.85
N THR A 4 -9.77 -1.63 20.29
CA THR A 4 -8.45 -1.85 19.70
C THR A 4 -7.43 -1.99 20.84
N PRO A 5 -6.74 -3.14 20.98
CA PRO A 5 -5.75 -3.32 22.02
C PRO A 5 -4.58 -2.35 21.79
N PHE A 6 -4.10 -1.72 22.86
CA PHE A 6 -2.95 -0.84 22.79
C PHE A 6 -1.65 -1.67 22.67
N THR A 7 -1.09 -1.72 21.46
CA THR A 7 0.11 -2.53 21.14
C THR A 7 1.28 -1.66 20.64
N PRO A 8 1.87 -0.81 21.51
CA PRO A 8 2.80 0.24 21.07
C PRO A 8 4.06 -0.31 20.40
N MET A 9 4.64 -1.39 20.94
CA MET A 9 5.85 -1.99 20.39
C MET A 9 5.62 -2.63 19.03
N ALA A 10 4.50 -3.36 18.87
CA ALA A 10 4.15 -3.97 17.59
C ALA A 10 3.86 -2.92 16.52
N SER A 11 3.13 -1.85 16.88
CA SER A 11 2.85 -0.74 15.97
C SER A 11 4.12 0.02 15.57
N LEU A 12 5.06 0.23 16.49
CA LEU A 12 6.34 0.87 16.20
C LEU A 12 7.18 0.02 15.23
N LEU A 13 7.30 -1.28 15.49
CA LEU A 13 8.05 -2.20 14.62
C LEU A 13 7.40 -2.30 13.23
N GLY A 14 6.08 -2.43 13.16
CA GLY A 14 5.34 -2.44 11.89
C GLY A 14 5.56 -1.15 11.10
N GLY A 15 5.46 0.01 11.75
CA GLY A 15 5.72 1.31 11.13
C GLY A 15 7.17 1.44 10.63
N ALA A 16 8.15 1.01 11.44
CA ALA A 16 9.55 1.01 11.04
C ALA A 16 9.81 0.13 9.81
N LEU A 17 9.22 -1.08 9.76
CA LEU A 17 9.34 -1.98 8.61
C LEU A 17 8.74 -1.37 7.33
N ILE A 18 7.58 -0.71 7.44
CA ILE A 18 6.96 -0.01 6.30
C ILE A 18 7.87 1.13 5.82
N GLY A 19 8.41 1.93 6.75
CA GLY A 19 9.33 3.03 6.43
C GLY A 19 10.60 2.55 5.74
N VAL A 20 11.24 1.51 6.29
CA VAL A 20 12.43 0.88 5.68
C VAL A 20 12.12 0.35 4.29
N SER A 21 10.99 -0.33 4.11
CA SER A 21 10.56 -0.84 2.80
C SER A 21 10.37 0.28 1.77
N ALA A 22 9.78 1.41 2.18
CA ALA A 22 9.59 2.58 1.31
C ALA A 22 10.91 3.23 0.90
N VAL A 23 11.88 3.34 1.83
CA VAL A 23 13.22 3.87 1.55
C VAL A 23 13.99 2.93 0.62
N LEU A 24 13.93 1.62 0.86
CA LEU A 24 14.57 0.62 0.00
C LEU A 24 14.02 0.67 -1.44
N LEU A 25 12.71 0.80 -1.60
CA LEU A 25 12.11 0.95 -2.92
C LEU A 25 12.55 2.25 -3.61
N MET A 26 12.63 3.34 -2.86
CA MET A 26 13.11 4.63 -3.37
C MET A 26 14.58 4.57 -3.76
N TRP A 27 15.40 3.83 -3.00
CA TRP A 27 16.81 3.64 -3.29
C TRP A 27 17.03 2.75 -4.52
N ALA A 28 16.29 1.63 -4.64
CA ALA A 28 16.45 0.68 -5.74
C ALA A 28 15.91 1.19 -7.08
N ASN A 29 14.76 1.88 -7.07
CA ASN A 29 14.07 2.30 -8.30
C ASN A 29 14.11 3.83 -8.54
N GLY A 30 14.63 4.62 -7.61
CA GLY A 30 14.63 6.10 -7.72
C GLY A 30 13.23 6.74 -7.63
N ARG A 31 12.19 5.96 -7.30
CA ARG A 31 10.78 6.37 -7.32
C ARG A 31 10.14 6.23 -5.95
N ILE A 32 9.16 7.09 -5.67
CA ILE A 32 8.37 7.06 -4.42
C ILE A 32 7.45 5.82 -4.40
N ALA A 33 7.26 5.20 -3.22
CA ALA A 33 6.36 4.07 -3.05
C ALA A 33 4.89 4.51 -3.20
N GLY A 34 4.30 4.22 -4.36
CA GLY A 34 2.89 4.45 -4.64
C GLY A 34 2.22 3.19 -5.17
N VAL A 35 1.51 2.44 -4.31
CA VAL A 35 0.92 1.14 -4.66
C VAL A 35 -0.02 1.25 -5.87
N SER A 36 -0.94 2.23 -5.89
CA SER A 36 -1.85 2.45 -7.02
C SER A 36 -1.11 2.75 -8.33
N GLY A 37 -0.01 3.51 -8.26
CA GLY A 37 0.80 3.85 -9.43
C GLY A 37 1.59 2.67 -9.96
N ILE A 38 2.16 1.85 -9.07
CA ILE A 38 2.88 0.63 -9.41
C ILE A 38 1.92 -0.41 -10.02
N ALA A 39 0.74 -0.59 -9.42
CA ALA A 39 -0.28 -1.51 -9.90
C ALA A 39 -0.88 -1.07 -11.25
N ALA A 40 -1.20 0.22 -11.42
CA ALA A 40 -1.75 0.73 -12.68
C ALA A 40 -0.78 0.54 -13.86
N ARG A 41 0.52 0.72 -13.61
CA ARG A 41 1.60 0.54 -14.59
C ARG A 41 1.94 -0.93 -14.91
N LEU A 42 1.23 -1.88 -14.29
CA LEU A 42 1.27 -3.29 -14.66
C LEU A 42 0.33 -3.60 -15.83
N PHE A 43 -0.66 -2.74 -16.08
CA PHE A 43 -1.55 -2.87 -17.22
C PHE A 43 -0.94 -2.22 -18.48
N PRO A 44 -1.14 -2.80 -19.69
CA PRO A 44 -0.71 -2.20 -20.96
C PRO A 44 -1.25 -0.77 -21.10
N PRO A 45 -0.51 0.17 -21.74
CA PRO A 45 0.56 -0.04 -22.72
C PRO A 45 1.99 0.25 -22.21
N TYR A 46 2.25 0.19 -20.90
CA TYR A 46 3.55 0.54 -20.34
C TYR A 46 4.60 -0.57 -20.51
N GLU A 47 5.24 -0.62 -21.68
CA GLU A 47 6.38 -1.50 -21.96
C GLU A 47 7.72 -0.88 -21.53
N ASP A 48 7.85 -0.61 -20.24
CA ASP A 48 9.13 -0.24 -19.63
C ASP A 48 9.85 -1.51 -19.14
N GLY A 49 11.19 -1.55 -19.18
CA GLY A 49 12.00 -2.63 -18.58
C GLY A 49 11.83 -2.82 -17.06
N GLU A 50 10.97 -2.01 -16.42
CA GLU A 50 10.63 -2.07 -15.00
C GLU A 50 9.48 -3.03 -14.67
N PHE A 51 8.86 -3.69 -15.65
CA PHE A 51 7.70 -4.59 -15.44
C PHE A 51 7.97 -5.67 -14.38
N ALA A 52 9.13 -6.32 -14.45
CA ALA A 52 9.52 -7.36 -13.50
C ALA A 52 9.58 -6.84 -12.05
N GLY A 53 10.09 -5.62 -11.84
CA GLY A 53 10.16 -4.98 -10.52
C GLY A 53 8.77 -4.61 -9.98
N ARG A 54 7.89 -4.09 -10.84
CA ARG A 54 6.49 -3.78 -10.50
C ARG A 54 5.72 -5.04 -10.13
N LEU A 55 5.87 -6.10 -10.91
CA LEU A 55 5.26 -7.40 -10.65
C LEU A 55 5.78 -8.01 -9.34
N ALA A 56 7.10 -7.97 -9.10
CA ALA A 56 7.70 -8.46 -7.86
C ALA A 56 7.15 -7.71 -6.63
N PHE A 57 6.96 -6.39 -6.71
CA PHE A 57 6.37 -5.60 -5.64
C PHE A 57 4.92 -6.01 -5.34
N VAL A 58 4.07 -6.10 -6.38
CA VAL A 58 2.67 -6.49 -6.23
C VAL A 58 2.56 -7.94 -5.73
N ALA A 59 3.37 -8.85 -6.27
CA ALA A 59 3.44 -10.24 -5.84
C ALA A 59 3.85 -10.34 -4.37
N GLY A 60 4.84 -9.55 -3.92
CA GLY A 60 5.24 -9.48 -2.51
C GLY A 60 4.10 -9.04 -1.58
N LEU A 61 3.31 -8.04 -2.00
CA LEU A 61 2.16 -7.55 -1.24
C LEU A 61 1.06 -8.61 -1.10
N VAL A 62 0.80 -9.37 -2.17
CA VAL A 62 -0.17 -10.48 -2.15
C VAL A 62 0.37 -11.70 -1.41
N ALA A 63 1.67 -11.98 -1.50
CA ALA A 63 2.32 -13.12 -0.85
C ALA A 63 2.42 -12.95 0.67
N ALA A 64 2.52 -11.72 1.19
CA ALA A 64 2.65 -11.45 2.62
C ALA A 64 1.55 -12.12 3.49
N PRO A 65 0.24 -11.93 3.25
CA PRO A 65 -0.80 -12.60 4.04
C PRO A 65 -0.79 -14.13 3.86
N VAL A 66 -0.40 -14.63 2.68
CA VAL A 66 -0.27 -16.07 2.42
C VAL A 66 0.89 -16.67 3.22
N LEU A 67 2.01 -15.96 3.31
CA LEU A 67 3.16 -16.37 4.13
C LEU A 67 2.80 -16.39 5.62
N ILE A 68 2.03 -15.41 6.09
CA ILE A 68 1.50 -15.42 7.46
C ILE A 68 0.60 -16.64 7.68
N LEU A 69 -0.28 -16.96 6.73
CA LEU A 69 -1.11 -18.16 6.81
C LEU A 69 -0.26 -19.44 6.87
N LEU A 70 0.80 -19.56 6.06
CA LEU A 70 1.69 -20.72 6.06
C LEU A 70 2.47 -20.89 7.37
N VAL A 71 2.96 -19.77 7.95
CA VAL A 71 3.78 -19.79 9.16
C VAL A 71 2.94 -19.94 10.44
N THR A 72 1.78 -19.29 10.49
CA THR A 72 0.95 -19.23 11.71
C THR A 72 -0.27 -20.15 11.66
N GLY A 73 -0.58 -20.72 10.49
CA GLY A 73 -1.78 -21.52 10.27
C GLY A 73 -3.09 -20.71 10.26
N ARG A 74 -3.02 -19.37 10.35
CA ARG A 74 -4.20 -18.49 10.41
C ARG A 74 -4.04 -17.27 9.50
N LEU A 75 -5.13 -16.89 8.84
CA LEU A 75 -5.20 -15.61 8.15
C LEU A 75 -5.25 -14.47 9.16
N PRO A 76 -4.66 -13.29 8.85
CA PRO A 76 -4.84 -12.09 9.65
C PRO A 76 -6.33 -11.81 9.84
N ALA A 77 -6.77 -11.57 11.08
CA ALA A 77 -8.17 -11.26 11.35
C ALA A 77 -8.59 -9.99 10.60
N GLN A 78 -9.51 -10.11 9.64
CA GLN A 78 -10.07 -9.00 8.87
C GLN A 78 -11.53 -8.83 9.24
N THR A 79 -11.88 -7.68 9.81
CA THR A 79 -13.27 -7.34 10.12
C THR A 79 -13.79 -6.39 9.04
N ILE A 80 -14.56 -6.92 8.09
CA ILE A 80 -15.20 -6.12 7.04
C ILE A 80 -16.66 -5.96 7.41
N ALA A 81 -17.02 -4.77 7.90
CA ALA A 81 -18.40 -4.42 8.26
C ALA A 81 -19.28 -4.08 7.04
N ALA A 82 -18.67 -3.99 5.84
CA ALA A 82 -19.32 -3.55 4.61
C ALA A 82 -19.72 -4.73 3.71
N GLY A 83 -20.87 -4.62 3.05
CA GLY A 83 -21.29 -5.58 2.02
C GLY A 83 -20.49 -5.47 0.72
N PRO A 84 -20.54 -6.49 -0.15
CA PRO A 84 -19.75 -6.54 -1.39
C PRO A 84 -19.99 -5.33 -2.31
N THR A 85 -21.24 -4.86 -2.42
CA THR A 85 -21.59 -3.67 -3.20
C THR A 85 -20.85 -2.42 -2.73
N VAL A 86 -20.77 -2.22 -1.41
CA VAL A 86 -20.07 -1.08 -0.82
C VAL A 86 -18.57 -1.18 -1.09
N LEU A 87 -17.98 -2.38 -1.01
CA LEU A 87 -16.57 -2.59 -1.31
C LEU A 87 -16.23 -2.28 -2.78
N ILE A 88 -17.09 -2.70 -3.72
CA ILE A 88 -16.91 -2.41 -5.14
C ILE A 88 -16.95 -0.90 -5.39
N VAL A 89 -17.99 -0.23 -4.88
CA VAL A 89 -18.13 1.23 -5.05
C VAL A 89 -16.97 1.98 -4.37
N ALA A 90 -16.59 1.60 -3.15
CA ALA A 90 -15.48 2.21 -2.43
C ALA A 90 -14.15 2.01 -3.18
N GLY A 91 -13.92 0.82 -3.75
CA GLY A 91 -12.74 0.53 -4.56
C GLY A 91 -12.66 1.39 -5.82
N LEU A 92 -13.77 1.54 -6.55
CA LEU A 92 -13.85 2.40 -7.73
C LEU A 92 -13.60 3.86 -7.40
N LEU A 93 -14.24 4.38 -6.35
CA LEU A 93 -14.07 5.76 -5.91
C LEU A 93 -12.64 6.03 -5.42
N THR A 94 -12.05 5.10 -4.68
CA THR A 94 -10.67 5.20 -4.20
C THR A 94 -9.67 5.13 -5.35
N GLY A 95 -9.92 4.24 -6.33
CA GLY A 95 -9.14 4.15 -7.55
C GLY A 95 -9.16 5.46 -8.32
N PHE A 96 -10.35 5.98 -8.62
CA PHE A 96 -10.54 7.28 -9.27
C PHE A 96 -9.88 8.42 -8.50
N GLY A 97 -10.12 8.50 -7.19
CA GLY A 97 -9.53 9.50 -6.31
C GLY A 97 -8.01 9.45 -6.29
N SER A 98 -7.40 8.25 -6.36
CA SER A 98 -5.94 8.12 -6.38
C SER A 98 -5.31 8.63 -7.69
N VAL A 99 -6.03 8.52 -8.81
CA VAL A 99 -5.60 9.08 -10.09
C VAL A 99 -5.77 10.59 -10.10
N TRP A 100 -6.95 11.08 -9.65
CA TRP A 100 -7.26 12.50 -9.64
C TRP A 100 -6.38 13.29 -8.66
N GLY A 101 -6.15 12.71 -7.48
CA GLY A 101 -5.24 13.20 -6.46
C GLY A 101 -3.77 12.92 -6.77
N SER A 102 -3.43 12.28 -7.90
CA SER A 102 -2.06 11.97 -8.35
C SER A 102 -1.19 11.20 -7.34
N GLY A 103 -1.84 10.42 -6.49
CA GLY A 103 -1.21 9.69 -5.40
C GLY A 103 -2.22 8.88 -4.61
N CYS A 104 -1.72 7.91 -3.85
CA CYS A 104 -2.50 7.08 -2.94
C CYS A 104 -2.06 7.32 -1.50
N THR A 105 -2.71 6.66 -0.54
CA THR A 105 -2.36 6.75 0.89
C THR A 105 -0.91 6.37 1.17
N SER A 106 -0.33 5.40 0.46
CA SER A 106 1.10 5.07 0.58
C SER A 106 1.99 6.21 0.04
N GLY A 107 1.63 6.80 -1.09
CA GLY A 107 2.42 7.84 -1.75
C GLY A 107 2.37 9.17 -0.99
N HIS A 108 1.17 9.69 -0.70
CA HIS A 108 0.99 10.93 0.04
C HIS A 108 1.21 10.74 1.53
N GLY A 109 0.62 9.71 2.14
CA GLY A 109 0.69 9.48 3.58
C GLY A 109 2.06 9.03 4.05
N VAL A 110 2.57 7.89 3.55
CA VAL A 110 3.85 7.34 4.03
C VAL A 110 5.04 8.13 3.50
N CYS A 111 5.12 8.37 2.19
CA CYS A 111 6.31 9.02 1.62
C CYS A 111 6.19 10.55 1.53
N GLY A 112 5.00 11.08 1.22
CA GLY A 112 4.77 12.49 0.95
C GLY A 112 4.81 13.37 2.19
N LEU A 113 4.10 12.97 3.26
CA LEU A 113 4.11 13.66 4.55
C LEU A 113 5.49 13.60 5.21
N SER A 114 6.18 12.46 5.14
CA SER A 114 7.56 12.34 5.65
C SER A 114 8.55 13.26 4.94
N ARG A 115 8.24 13.70 3.72
CA ARG A 115 9.03 14.70 2.96
C ARG A 115 8.53 16.14 3.15
N LEU A 116 7.62 16.37 4.10
CA LEU A 116 7.02 17.69 4.40
C LEU A 116 6.37 18.35 3.17
N SER A 117 5.77 17.55 2.29
CA SER A 117 5.12 18.04 1.08
C SER A 117 3.76 18.66 1.41
N ALA A 118 3.60 19.97 1.17
CA ALA A 118 2.32 20.67 1.32
C ALA A 118 1.20 20.02 0.45
N ARG A 119 1.53 19.57 -0.76
CA ARG A 119 0.61 18.82 -1.62
C ARG A 119 0.08 17.57 -0.94
N SER A 120 0.94 16.84 -0.22
CA SER A 120 0.57 15.59 0.46
C SER A 120 -0.17 15.82 1.78
N LEU A 121 -0.09 17.03 2.33
CA LEU A 121 -0.85 17.43 3.50
C LEU A 121 -2.29 17.80 3.15
N VAL A 122 -2.51 18.32 1.94
CA VAL A 122 -3.83 18.70 1.42
C VAL A 122 -4.57 17.53 0.74
N ALA A 123 -3.83 16.58 0.18
CA ALA A 123 -4.37 15.38 -0.49
C ALA A 123 -5.00 14.39 0.49
#